data_AF-A0A942RQ26-F1
#
_entry.id   AF-A0A942RQ26-F1
#
_cell.length_a   1.000
_cell.length_b   1.000
_cell.length_c   1.000
_cell.angle_alpha   90.00
_cell.angle_beta   90.00
_cell.angle_gamma   90.00
#
_symmetry.space_group_name_H-M   'P 1'
#
loop_
_entity.id
_entity.type
_entity.pdbx_description
1 polymer ?
#
loop_
_entity_poly.entity_id
_entity_poly.type
_entity_poly.pdbx_seq_one_letter_code
_entity_poly.pdbx_strand_id
1 'polypeptide(L)'
;MLNYIWISLLAIGIIVAVSKDVSDLSSDKFRNGKELNVVFKMDSTSRVESIFIAQEQFNQFYNTSETNDIQTKAELRFLDSTSGTISLLLNETSPIIWKQLSKAQKKENHLSGKIALSGTRAKIIFDEVKFTTINSVTNDGFFSSAKTAVTLAIGLIGIMALWLGIMKIAEESGLIARLALFFKPIMTRIFPDVPADHPAMGAMMMNISANMLGLSNAATPFGLKAMEHLNSLNKKMGTATDAMCTFLVINTSNVQLIPATVIAIRASLGSSSPTEILGASIVATTVNTIVGVAVVKLLAKLPKYKSESA
;
A
#
# COMPACT_ATOMS: atom_id res chain seq x y z
N MET A 1 -10.23 -13.70 -12.91
CA MET A 1 -9.53 -12.47 -13.36
C MET A 1 -8.58 -11.90 -12.30
N LEU A 2 -8.96 -11.81 -11.03
CA LEU A 2 -8.16 -11.13 -10.00
C LEU A 2 -6.76 -11.75 -9.77
N ASN A 3 -6.63 -13.08 -9.83
CA ASN A 3 -5.33 -13.76 -9.61
C ASN A 3 -4.28 -13.40 -10.67
N TYR A 4 -4.69 -13.20 -11.93
CA TYR A 4 -3.76 -12.82 -13.00
C TYR A 4 -3.25 -11.39 -12.83
N ILE A 5 -4.08 -10.48 -12.29
CA ILE A 5 -3.66 -9.11 -12.01
C ILE A 5 -2.59 -9.10 -10.92
N TRP A 6 -2.81 -9.83 -9.82
CA TRP A 6 -1.84 -9.91 -8.73
C TRP A 6 -0.52 -10.53 -9.15
N ILE A 7 -0.56 -11.62 -9.92
CA ILE A 7 0.64 -12.25 -10.48
C ILE A 7 1.36 -11.28 -11.41
N SER A 8 0.64 -10.53 -12.24
CA SER A 8 1.23 -9.54 -13.15
C SER A 8 1.92 -8.41 -12.38
N LEU A 9 1.30 -7.88 -11.31
CA LEU A 9 1.90 -6.84 -10.48
C LEU A 9 3.17 -7.32 -9.78
N LEU A 10 3.16 -8.54 -9.24
CA LEU A 10 4.35 -9.17 -8.65
C LEU A 10 5.46 -9.34 -9.68
N ALA A 11 5.13 -9.84 -10.88
CA ALA A 11 6.08 -10.01 -11.96
C ALA A 11 6.70 -8.67 -12.39
N ILE A 12 5.88 -7.62 -12.54
CA ILE A 12 6.35 -6.26 -12.86
C ILE A 12 7.31 -5.77 -11.78
N GLY A 13 6.97 -5.93 -10.50
CA GLY A 13 7.85 -5.52 -9.40
C GLY A 13 9.22 -6.21 -9.42
N ILE A 14 9.24 -7.52 -9.68
CA ILE A 14 10.48 -8.29 -9.82
C ILE A 14 11.28 -7.84 -11.05
N ILE A 15 10.63 -7.68 -12.21
CA ILE A 15 11.27 -7.24 -13.45
C ILE A 15 11.91 -5.86 -13.27
N VAL A 16 11.22 -4.91 -12.62
CA VAL A 16 11.76 -3.58 -12.33
C VAL A 16 12.97 -3.68 -11.39
N ALA A 17 12.89 -4.51 -10.35
CA ALA A 17 14.00 -4.69 -9.41
C ALA A 17 15.23 -5.30 -10.09
N VAL A 18 15.05 -6.34 -10.92
CA VAL A 18 16.12 -6.96 -11.70
C VAL A 18 16.70 -5.97 -12.71
N SER A 19 15.86 -5.25 -13.44
CA SER A 19 16.30 -4.24 -14.43
C SER A 19 17.14 -3.15 -13.76
N LYS A 20 16.75 -2.73 -12.55
CA LYS A 20 17.52 -1.77 -11.76
C LYS A 20 18.86 -2.34 -11.30
N ASP A 21 18.90 -3.58 -10.83
CA ASP A 21 20.17 -4.22 -10.43
C ASP A 21 21.11 -4.44 -11.62
N VAL A 22 20.58 -4.80 -12.80
CA VAL A 22 21.35 -4.90 -14.05
C VAL A 22 21.88 -3.54 -14.47
N SER A 23 21.06 -2.48 -14.37
CA SER A 23 21.49 -1.10 -14.64
C SER A 23 22.58 -0.64 -13.66
N ASP A 24 22.42 -0.92 -12.37
CA ASP A 24 23.38 -0.55 -11.32
C ASP A 24 24.71 -1.30 -11.51
N LEU A 25 24.67 -2.56 -11.97
CA LEU A 25 25.86 -3.35 -12.31
C LEU A 25 26.55 -2.86 -13.58
N SER A 26 25.77 -2.56 -14.63
CA SER A 26 26.27 -2.06 -15.92
C SER A 26 26.92 -0.68 -15.80
N SER A 27 26.32 0.21 -15.01
CA SER A 27 26.85 1.55 -14.73
C SER A 27 28.00 1.56 -13.71
N ASP A 28 28.33 0.40 -13.12
CA ASP A 28 29.29 0.28 -12.01
C ASP A 28 29.06 1.34 -10.93
N LYS A 29 27.78 1.54 -10.58
CA LYS A 29 27.33 2.60 -9.66
C LYS A 29 28.02 2.51 -8.30
N PHE A 30 28.18 1.29 -7.79
CA PHE A 30 28.78 1.02 -6.49
C PHE A 30 30.32 0.97 -6.52
N ARG A 31 30.94 1.06 -7.70
CA ARG A 31 32.40 1.01 -7.88
C ARG A 31 33.01 -0.25 -7.24
N ASN A 32 32.40 -1.40 -7.49
CA ASN A 32 32.79 -2.66 -6.89
C ASN A 32 34.26 -3.00 -7.21
N GLY A 33 35.06 -3.31 -6.19
CA GLY A 33 36.48 -3.63 -6.36
C GLY A 33 37.40 -2.46 -6.73
N LYS A 34 36.89 -1.23 -6.81
CA LYS A 34 37.71 -0.03 -7.08
C LYS A 34 38.25 0.59 -5.79
N GLU A 35 39.45 1.14 -5.90
CA GLU A 35 40.16 1.77 -4.79
C GLU A 35 39.68 3.21 -4.59
N LEU A 36 39.15 3.50 -3.41
CA LEU A 36 38.84 4.85 -2.97
C LEU A 36 40.00 5.38 -2.12
N ASN A 37 40.67 6.43 -2.61
CA ASN A 37 41.73 7.09 -1.84
C ASN A 37 41.08 7.94 -0.74
N VAL A 38 41.53 7.83 0.50
CA VAL A 38 41.04 8.66 1.60
C VAL A 38 42.19 9.11 2.50
N VAL A 39 41.96 10.20 3.23
CA VAL A 39 42.91 10.73 4.22
C VAL A 39 42.45 10.35 5.62
N PHE A 40 43.38 9.87 6.44
CA PHE A 40 43.08 9.46 7.81
C PHE A 40 43.49 10.54 8.80
N LYS A 41 42.65 10.73 9.81
CA LYS A 41 43.04 11.42 11.04
C LYS A 41 43.18 10.38 12.14
N MET A 42 44.41 10.21 12.62
CA MET A 42 44.71 9.37 13.78
C MET A 42 44.49 10.18 15.07
N ASP A 43 43.87 9.54 16.06
CA ASP A 43 43.78 10.06 17.41
C ASP A 43 45.15 9.94 18.12
N SER A 44 45.31 10.71 19.19
CA SER A 44 46.41 10.72 20.16
C SER A 44 46.84 9.35 20.70
N THR A 45 46.00 8.31 20.53
CA THR A 45 46.26 6.90 20.88
C THR A 45 46.69 6.01 19.71
N SER A 46 47.04 6.60 18.55
CA SER A 46 47.43 5.88 17.30
C SER A 46 46.35 4.97 16.71
N ARG A 47 45.08 5.20 17.07
CA ARG A 47 43.91 4.58 16.42
C ARG A 47 43.32 5.55 15.41
N VAL A 48 42.80 5.05 14.31
CA VAL A 48 42.06 5.88 13.36
C VAL A 48 40.73 6.30 13.98
N GLU A 49 40.45 7.60 13.93
CA GLU A 49 39.25 8.19 14.51
C GLU A 49 38.21 8.52 13.43
N SER A 50 38.69 9.07 12.31
CA SER A 50 37.84 9.44 11.19
C SER A 50 38.57 9.38 9.85
N ILE A 51 37.79 9.12 8.81
CA ILE A 51 38.19 9.31 7.42
C ILE A 51 37.68 10.65 6.93
N PHE A 52 38.49 11.28 6.09
CA PHE A 52 38.13 12.50 5.39
C PHE A 52 38.26 12.28 3.87
N ILE A 53 37.23 12.71 3.15
CA ILE A 53 37.18 12.70 1.69
C ILE A 53 36.67 14.05 1.23
N ALA A 54 37.44 14.71 0.36
CA ALA A 54 36.99 15.94 -0.28
C ALA A 54 35.78 15.66 -1.16
N GLN A 55 34.78 16.55 -1.13
CA GLN A 55 33.54 16.46 -1.89
C GLN A 55 33.79 16.20 -3.39
N GLU A 56 34.74 16.93 -3.99
CA GLU A 56 35.08 16.80 -5.41
C GLU A 56 35.57 15.39 -5.75
N GLN A 57 36.44 14.84 -4.90
CA GLN A 57 36.97 13.50 -5.07
C GLN A 57 35.86 12.44 -4.93
N PHE A 58 34.97 12.62 -3.95
CA PHE A 58 33.84 11.72 -3.75
C PHE A 58 32.88 11.74 -4.95
N ASN A 59 32.55 12.94 -5.43
CA ASN A 59 31.67 13.15 -6.58
C ASN A 59 32.27 12.59 -7.86
N GLN A 60 33.57 12.74 -8.09
CA GLN A 60 34.26 12.10 -9.22
C GLN A 60 34.22 10.56 -9.12
N PHE A 61 34.41 10.02 -7.91
CA PHE A 61 34.43 8.57 -7.72
C PHE A 61 33.04 7.96 -7.91
N TYR A 62 32.00 8.47 -7.26
CA TYR A 62 30.65 7.90 -7.33
C TYR A 62 29.75 8.51 -8.42
N ASN A 63 30.24 9.50 -9.17
CA ASN A 63 29.44 10.29 -10.11
C ASN A 63 28.20 10.90 -9.44
N THR A 64 28.42 11.54 -8.29
CA THR A 64 27.38 12.16 -7.44
C THR A 64 27.52 13.68 -7.38
N SER A 65 26.56 14.35 -6.75
CA SER A 65 26.57 15.81 -6.53
C SER A 65 26.37 16.14 -5.05
N GLU A 66 27.16 15.51 -4.18
CA GLU A 66 27.23 15.89 -2.76
C GLU A 66 27.72 17.33 -2.64
N THR A 67 27.25 18.08 -1.63
CA THR A 67 27.55 19.51 -1.46
C THR A 67 28.60 19.81 -0.40
N ASN A 68 28.93 18.83 0.45
CA ASN A 68 29.84 19.00 1.59
C ASN A 68 30.94 17.93 1.56
N ASP A 69 32.07 18.24 2.19
CA ASP A 69 33.11 17.24 2.45
C ASP A 69 32.59 16.14 3.38
N ILE A 70 33.10 14.93 3.17
CA ILE A 70 32.63 13.75 3.89
C ILE A 70 33.63 13.42 4.97
N GLN A 71 33.18 13.54 6.22
CA GLN A 71 33.90 13.07 7.38
C GLN A 71 33.06 12.00 8.09
N THR A 72 33.65 10.83 8.32
CA THR A 72 32.95 9.70 8.92
C THR A 72 33.86 8.96 9.89
N LYS A 73 33.31 8.53 11.02
CA LYS A 73 34.05 7.75 12.00
C LYS A 73 34.36 6.37 11.45
N ALA A 74 35.56 5.87 11.71
CA ALA A 74 36.04 4.62 11.17
C ALA A 74 36.75 3.79 12.23
N GLU A 75 36.43 2.50 12.29
CA GLU A 75 37.15 1.52 13.09
C GLU A 75 38.04 0.67 12.19
N LEU A 76 39.31 0.51 12.59
CA LEU A 76 40.28 -0.31 11.88
C LEU A 76 40.62 -1.57 12.67
N ARG A 77 40.64 -2.71 11.98
CA ARG A 77 41.23 -3.95 12.48
C ARG A 77 42.38 -4.34 11.55
N PHE A 78 43.59 -4.19 12.06
CA PHE A 78 44.81 -4.53 11.33
C PHE A 78 44.96 -6.04 11.21
N LEU A 79 45.33 -6.48 10.01
CA LEU A 79 45.81 -7.83 9.75
C LEU A 79 47.34 -7.85 9.78
N ASP A 80 47.97 -6.84 9.16
CA ASP A 80 49.42 -6.60 9.13
C ASP A 80 49.73 -5.11 9.37
N SER A 81 51.02 -4.72 9.33
CA SER A 81 51.46 -3.32 9.52
C SER A 81 50.94 -2.33 8.46
N THR A 82 50.51 -2.82 7.30
CA THR A 82 50.07 -1.99 6.15
C THR A 82 48.67 -2.31 5.64
N SER A 83 48.04 -3.39 6.10
CA SER A 83 46.74 -3.86 5.59
C SER A 83 45.80 -4.32 6.69
N GLY A 84 44.51 -4.12 6.47
CA GLY A 84 43.48 -4.54 7.42
C GLY A 84 42.07 -4.45 6.87
N THR A 85 41.11 -4.52 7.78
CA THR A 85 39.69 -4.29 7.51
C THR A 85 39.26 -2.98 8.15
N ILE A 86 38.38 -2.25 7.46
CA ILE A 86 37.79 -1.01 7.94
C ILE A 86 36.28 -1.17 8.08
N SER A 87 35.73 -0.60 9.14
CA SER A 87 34.30 -0.46 9.37
C SER A 87 33.98 1.02 9.56
N LEU A 88 33.22 1.60 8.64
CA LEU A 88 32.75 2.99 8.72
C LEU A 88 31.42 3.04 9.44
N LEU A 89 31.29 3.90 10.45
CA LEU A 89 30.04 4.12 11.17
C LEU A 89 29.22 5.20 10.47
N LEU A 90 28.10 4.79 9.87
CA LEU A 90 27.20 5.67 9.13
C LEU A 90 26.19 6.34 10.06
N ASN A 91 25.86 7.60 9.75
CA ASN A 91 24.91 8.44 10.46
C ASN A 91 23.94 9.14 9.48
N GLU A 92 23.04 9.96 10.02
CA GLU A 92 22.07 10.77 9.26
C GLU A 92 22.72 11.62 8.16
N THR A 93 23.91 12.18 8.41
CA THR A 93 24.64 13.04 7.45
C THR A 93 25.51 12.28 6.46
N SER A 94 25.55 10.93 6.54
CA SER A 94 26.35 10.11 5.64
C SER A 94 25.75 10.05 4.22
N PRO A 95 26.59 9.94 3.17
CA PRO A 95 26.14 9.86 1.79
C PRO A 95 25.14 8.72 1.54
N ILE A 96 24.15 8.98 0.67
CA ILE A 96 23.08 8.01 0.37
C ILE A 96 23.65 6.71 -0.19
N ILE A 97 24.69 6.80 -1.03
CA ILE A 97 25.32 5.63 -1.66
C ILE A 97 26.00 4.70 -0.64
N TRP A 98 26.58 5.26 0.43
CA TRP A 98 27.17 4.48 1.52
C TRP A 98 26.11 3.81 2.39
N LYS A 99 24.99 4.49 2.64
CA LYS A 99 23.82 3.87 3.30
C LYS A 99 23.27 2.71 2.47
N GLN A 100 23.22 2.85 1.15
CA GLN A 100 22.82 1.76 0.23
C GLN A 100 23.80 0.59 0.27
N LEU A 101 25.12 0.85 0.25
CA LEU A 101 26.15 -0.18 0.37
C LEU A 101 26.07 -0.93 1.70
N SER A 102 25.97 -0.22 2.82
CA SER A 102 25.84 -0.81 4.16
C SER A 102 24.62 -1.72 4.26
N LYS A 103 23.47 -1.27 3.75
CA LYS A 103 22.26 -2.10 3.70
C LYS A 103 22.44 -3.33 2.82
N ALA A 104 23.08 -3.19 1.66
CA ALA A 104 23.37 -4.29 0.75
C ALA A 104 24.35 -5.33 1.34
N GLN A 105 25.30 -4.89 2.18
CA GLN A 105 26.20 -5.76 2.93
C GLN A 105 25.53 -6.45 4.14
N LYS A 106 24.25 -6.18 4.42
CA LYS A 106 23.52 -6.66 5.60
C LYS A 106 24.17 -6.23 6.93
N LYS A 107 24.82 -5.07 6.94
CA LYS A 107 25.48 -4.49 8.13
C LYS A 107 24.77 -3.18 8.48
N GLU A 108 23.93 -3.20 9.52
CA GLU A 108 23.18 -2.02 9.92
C GLU A 108 24.11 -0.89 10.36
N ASN A 109 24.01 0.27 9.68
CA ASN A 109 24.77 1.48 9.94
C ASN A 109 26.30 1.33 9.89
N HIS A 110 26.81 0.20 9.38
CA HIS A 110 28.23 -0.04 9.21
C HIS A 110 28.53 -0.38 7.76
N LEU A 111 29.56 0.26 7.20
CA LEU A 111 30.06 -0.05 5.87
C LEU A 111 31.45 -0.68 5.99
N SER A 112 31.61 -1.90 5.49
CA SER A 112 32.86 -2.63 5.60
C SER A 112 33.64 -2.68 4.29
N GLY A 113 34.96 -2.74 4.44
CA GLY A 113 35.88 -2.96 3.34
C GLY A 113 37.27 -3.38 3.81
N LYS A 114 38.14 -3.59 2.84
CA LYS A 114 39.58 -3.76 3.04
C LYS A 114 40.28 -2.42 2.89
N ILE A 115 41.37 -2.24 3.63
CA ILE A 115 42.18 -1.03 3.59
C ILE A 115 43.66 -1.37 3.46
N ALA A 116 44.36 -0.58 2.65
CA ALA A 116 45.82 -0.58 2.55
C ALA A 116 46.37 0.83 2.87
N LEU A 117 47.19 0.94 3.91
CA LEU A 117 47.78 2.18 4.41
C LEU A 117 49.07 2.55 3.67
N SER A 118 49.25 3.84 3.41
CA SER A 118 50.49 4.44 2.91
C SER A 118 50.71 5.81 3.56
N GLY A 119 51.30 5.82 4.76
CA GLY A 119 51.48 7.03 5.56
C GLY A 119 50.13 7.60 6.05
N THR A 120 49.84 8.86 5.73
CA THR A 120 48.57 9.54 6.08
C THR A 120 47.43 9.30 5.09
N ARG A 121 47.72 8.62 3.98
CA ARG A 121 46.74 8.24 2.95
C ARG A 121 46.46 6.74 3.04
N ALA A 122 45.26 6.33 2.68
CA ALA A 122 44.99 4.92 2.43
C ALA A 122 44.03 4.71 1.27
N LYS A 123 44.03 3.47 0.80
CA LYS A 123 43.13 2.96 -0.23
C LYS A 123 42.12 2.05 0.43
N ILE A 124 40.84 2.35 0.26
CA ILE A 124 39.73 1.51 0.73
C ILE A 124 39.12 0.81 -0.48
N ILE A 125 38.86 -0.49 -0.34
CA ILE A 125 38.05 -1.28 -1.27
C ILE A 125 36.88 -1.82 -0.46
N PHE A 126 35.67 -1.36 -0.74
CA PHE A 126 34.47 -1.84 -0.07
C PHE A 126 34.11 -3.27 -0.50
N ASP A 127 33.48 -4.03 0.40
CA ASP A 127 33.01 -5.38 0.08
C ASP A 127 32.01 -5.29 -1.09
N GLU A 128 32.20 -6.16 -2.08
CA GLU A 128 31.42 -6.20 -3.31
C GLU A 128 29.94 -6.45 -3.02
N VAL A 129 29.05 -5.64 -3.62
CA VAL A 129 27.60 -5.81 -3.50
C VAL A 129 26.96 -6.15 -4.84
N LYS A 130 26.02 -7.09 -4.83
CA LYS A 130 25.21 -7.48 -5.99
C LYS A 130 23.76 -7.62 -5.59
N PHE A 131 22.86 -7.44 -6.56
CA PHE A 131 21.43 -7.74 -6.40
C PHE A 131 20.78 -6.99 -5.23
N THR A 132 21.16 -5.73 -5.04
CA THR A 132 20.77 -4.94 -3.86
C THR A 132 19.27 -4.65 -3.84
N THR A 133 18.70 -4.34 -5.01
CA THR A 133 17.29 -3.99 -5.17
C THR A 133 16.41 -5.20 -5.00
N ILE A 134 16.70 -6.31 -5.69
CA ILE A 134 15.87 -7.52 -5.59
C ILE A 134 15.91 -8.12 -4.19
N ASN A 135 17.06 -8.08 -3.51
CA ASN A 135 17.17 -8.53 -2.12
C ASN A 135 16.34 -7.65 -1.18
N SER A 136 16.33 -6.32 -1.37
CA SER A 136 15.52 -5.41 -0.55
C SER A 136 14.01 -5.61 -0.77
N VAL A 137 13.57 -5.80 -2.02
CA VAL A 137 12.15 -6.05 -2.34
C VAL A 137 11.72 -7.40 -1.77
N THR A 138 12.58 -8.42 -1.89
CA THR A 138 12.22 -9.78 -1.52
C THR A 138 12.29 -10.02 -0.01
N ASN A 139 13.43 -9.70 0.60
CA ASN A 139 13.68 -10.02 2.01
C ASN A 139 13.04 -9.01 2.97
N ASP A 140 13.15 -7.71 2.68
CA ASP A 140 12.60 -6.70 3.57
C ASP A 140 11.14 -6.40 3.22
N GLY A 141 10.84 -6.23 1.93
CA GLY A 141 9.50 -5.84 1.46
C GLY A 141 8.44 -6.91 1.68
N PHE A 142 8.60 -8.09 1.09
CA PHE A 142 7.57 -9.14 1.18
C PHE A 142 7.41 -9.71 2.58
N PHE A 143 8.50 -10.08 3.27
CA PHE A 143 8.40 -10.67 4.60
C PHE A 143 7.88 -9.69 5.65
N SER A 144 8.29 -8.41 5.60
CA SER A 144 7.73 -7.39 6.50
C SER A 144 6.23 -7.21 6.24
N SER A 145 5.81 -7.14 4.98
CA SER A 145 4.39 -7.03 4.62
C SER A 145 3.59 -8.25 5.08
N ALA A 146 4.12 -9.46 4.91
CA ALA A 146 3.50 -10.70 5.37
C ALA A 146 3.37 -10.72 6.90
N LYS A 147 4.40 -10.31 7.63
CA LYS A 147 4.37 -10.19 9.09
C LYS A 147 3.30 -9.20 9.54
N THR A 148 3.27 -8.02 8.94
CA THR A 148 2.25 -6.99 9.22
C THR A 148 0.84 -7.52 8.97
N ALA A 149 0.62 -8.24 7.86
CA ALA A 149 -0.68 -8.83 7.55
C ALA A 149 -1.13 -9.83 8.63
N VAL A 150 -0.23 -10.71 9.09
CA VAL A 150 -0.54 -11.68 10.16
C VAL A 150 -0.81 -10.97 11.49
N THR A 151 0.02 -10.01 11.88
CA THR A 151 -0.17 -9.23 13.11
C THR A 151 -1.53 -8.52 13.10
N LEU A 152 -1.88 -7.89 11.98
CA LEU A 152 -3.17 -7.23 11.81
C LEU A 152 -4.32 -8.23 11.89
N ALA A 153 -4.22 -9.36 11.17
CA ALA A 153 -5.25 -10.39 11.17
C ALA A 153 -5.54 -10.89 12.58
N ILE A 154 -4.51 -11.26 13.35
CA ILE A 154 -4.65 -11.73 14.74
C ILE A 154 -5.30 -10.65 15.62
N GLY A 155 -4.86 -9.39 15.51
CA GLY A 155 -5.43 -8.27 16.27
C GLY A 155 -6.92 -8.01 15.95
N LEU A 156 -7.37 -8.35 14.74
CA LEU A 156 -8.74 -8.13 14.29
C LEU A 156 -9.71 -9.26 14.65
N ILE A 157 -9.25 -10.48 14.97
CA ILE A 157 -10.14 -11.66 15.19
C ILE A 157 -11.21 -11.37 16.25
N GLY A 158 -10.80 -10.89 17.44
CA GLY A 158 -11.71 -10.72 18.56
C GLY A 158 -12.79 -9.65 18.30
N ILE A 159 -12.36 -8.48 17.82
CA ILE A 159 -13.28 -7.38 17.52
C ILE A 159 -14.22 -7.71 16.35
N MET A 160 -13.74 -8.42 15.33
CA MET A 160 -14.59 -8.87 14.22
C MET A 160 -15.57 -9.96 14.65
N ALA A 161 -15.18 -10.91 15.49
CA ALA A 161 -16.08 -11.93 16.02
C ALA A 161 -17.23 -11.30 16.83
N LEU A 162 -16.92 -10.37 17.73
CA LEU A 162 -17.92 -9.61 18.49
C LEU A 162 -18.88 -8.87 17.54
N TRP A 163 -18.32 -8.18 16.54
CA TRP A 163 -19.10 -7.38 15.62
C TRP A 163 -20.03 -8.23 14.75
N LEU A 164 -19.52 -9.33 14.19
CA LEU A 164 -20.30 -10.27 13.39
C LEU A 164 -21.43 -10.91 14.23
N GLY A 165 -21.22 -11.14 15.53
CA GLY A 165 -22.26 -11.59 16.45
C GLY A 165 -23.40 -10.58 16.62
N ILE A 166 -23.08 -9.33 16.93
CA ILE A 166 -24.08 -8.23 17.06
C ILE A 166 -24.86 -8.07 15.75
N MET A 167 -24.13 -8.11 14.63
CA MET A 167 -24.68 -8.04 13.28
C MET A 167 -25.64 -9.19 12.97
N LYS A 168 -25.32 -10.42 13.41
CA LYS A 168 -26.21 -11.58 13.25
C LYS A 168 -27.51 -11.42 14.04
N ILE A 169 -27.44 -10.87 15.26
CA ILE A 169 -28.62 -10.56 16.08
C ILE A 169 -29.49 -9.50 15.38
N ALA A 170 -28.87 -8.46 14.79
CA ALA A 170 -29.59 -7.45 14.02
C ALA A 170 -30.33 -8.05 12.80
N GLU A 171 -29.71 -9.00 12.10
CA GLU A 171 -30.35 -9.75 11.02
C GLU A 171 -31.56 -10.55 11.53
N GLU A 172 -31.37 -11.38 12.56
CA GLU A 172 -32.41 -12.27 13.09
C GLU A 172 -33.56 -11.52 13.76
N SER A 173 -33.31 -10.34 14.33
CA SER A 173 -34.34 -9.47 14.89
C SER A 173 -35.27 -8.82 13.84
N GLY A 174 -34.97 -8.99 12.55
CA GLY A 174 -35.70 -8.36 11.46
C GLY A 174 -35.39 -6.87 11.30
N LEU A 175 -34.34 -6.34 11.95
CA LEU A 175 -33.95 -4.94 11.84
C LEU A 175 -33.65 -4.56 10.38
N ILE A 176 -32.99 -5.44 9.64
CA ILE A 176 -32.70 -5.24 8.21
C ILE A 176 -34.00 -5.10 7.40
N ALA A 177 -35.00 -5.95 7.65
CA ALA A 177 -36.27 -5.90 6.95
C ALA A 177 -37.04 -4.61 7.27
N ARG A 178 -36.98 -4.14 8.52
CA ARG A 178 -37.60 -2.85 8.91
C ARG A 178 -36.90 -1.65 8.27
N LEU A 179 -35.57 -1.66 8.20
CA LEU A 179 -34.79 -0.65 7.48
C LEU A 179 -35.10 -0.66 5.98
N ALA A 180 -35.20 -1.84 5.38
CA ALA A 180 -35.59 -1.99 3.98
C ALA A 180 -36.96 -1.32 3.72
N LEU A 181 -37.95 -1.55 4.58
CA LEU A 181 -39.26 -0.90 4.48
C LEU A 181 -39.18 0.63 4.66
N PHE A 182 -38.33 1.11 5.55
CA PHE A 182 -38.10 2.54 5.75
C PHE A 182 -37.54 3.23 4.49
N PHE A 183 -36.67 2.54 3.72
CA PHE A 183 -36.09 3.07 2.49
C PHE A 183 -36.97 2.88 1.24
N LYS A 184 -38.05 2.08 1.31
CA LYS A 184 -39.00 1.87 0.20
C LYS A 184 -39.41 3.16 -0.54
N PRO A 185 -39.83 4.27 0.11
CA PRO A 185 -40.28 5.48 -0.59
C PRO A 185 -39.16 6.25 -1.32
N ILE A 186 -37.90 6.05 -0.91
CA ILE A 186 -36.73 6.63 -1.60
C ILE A 186 -36.40 5.77 -2.80
N MET A 187 -36.39 4.45 -2.62
CA MET A 187 -36.08 3.47 -3.66
C MET A 187 -37.06 3.54 -4.83
N THR A 188 -38.37 3.64 -4.58
CA THR A 188 -39.36 3.75 -5.67
C THR A 188 -39.22 5.05 -6.48
N ARG A 189 -38.64 6.11 -5.90
CA ARG A 189 -38.33 7.35 -6.62
C ARG A 189 -37.04 7.25 -7.43
N ILE A 190 -36.01 6.59 -6.89
CA ILE A 190 -34.74 6.42 -7.59
C ILE A 190 -34.87 5.40 -8.74
N PHE A 191 -35.74 4.40 -8.61
CA PHE A 191 -35.95 3.34 -9.58
C PHE A 191 -37.37 3.36 -10.17
N PRO A 192 -37.74 4.39 -10.96
CA PRO A 192 -39.08 4.50 -11.53
C PRO A 192 -39.40 3.37 -12.52
N ASP A 193 -38.38 2.79 -13.17
CA ASP A 193 -38.53 1.74 -14.17
C ASP A 193 -38.74 0.34 -13.57
N VAL A 194 -38.66 0.22 -12.23
CA VAL A 194 -38.83 -1.04 -11.51
C VAL A 194 -40.19 -1.01 -10.78
N PRO A 195 -41.11 -1.94 -11.06
CA PRO A 195 -42.39 -1.98 -10.36
C PRO A 195 -42.19 -2.14 -8.85
N ALA A 196 -42.96 -1.39 -8.06
CA ALA A 196 -42.79 -1.33 -6.60
C ALA A 196 -42.95 -2.69 -5.90
N ASP A 197 -43.76 -3.59 -6.47
CA ASP A 197 -44.04 -4.94 -5.96
C ASP A 197 -43.18 -6.02 -6.63
N HIS A 198 -42.28 -5.64 -7.55
CA HIS A 198 -41.36 -6.59 -8.18
C HIS A 198 -40.30 -7.09 -7.17
N PRO A 199 -39.94 -8.39 -7.18
CA PRO A 199 -38.91 -8.95 -6.29
C PRO A 199 -37.56 -8.21 -6.32
N ALA A 200 -37.22 -7.57 -7.45
CA ALA A 200 -36.05 -6.71 -7.58
C ALA A 200 -35.98 -5.62 -6.49
N MET A 201 -37.11 -4.98 -6.18
CA MET A 201 -37.17 -3.93 -5.16
C MET A 201 -36.80 -4.48 -3.78
N GLY A 202 -37.36 -5.62 -3.41
CA GLY A 202 -37.06 -6.29 -2.14
C GLY A 202 -35.58 -6.64 -2.03
N ALA A 203 -35.02 -7.28 -3.05
CA ALA A 203 -33.60 -7.67 -3.06
C ALA A 203 -32.65 -6.46 -3.01
N MET A 204 -32.95 -5.38 -3.74
CA MET A 204 -32.17 -4.13 -3.69
C MET A 204 -32.20 -3.51 -2.29
N MET A 205 -33.38 -3.41 -1.68
CA MET A 205 -33.52 -2.83 -0.34
C MET A 205 -32.79 -3.66 0.72
N MET A 206 -32.83 -4.99 0.63
CA MET A 206 -32.08 -5.88 1.52
C MET A 206 -30.57 -5.71 1.36
N ASN A 207 -30.08 -5.64 0.12
CA ASN A 207 -28.67 -5.39 -0.17
C ASN A 207 -28.20 -4.04 0.40
N ILE A 208 -28.93 -2.95 0.12
CA ILE A 208 -28.57 -1.61 0.63
C ILE A 208 -28.61 -1.61 2.15
N SER A 209 -29.67 -2.11 2.78
CA SER A 209 -29.80 -2.13 4.24
C SER A 209 -28.69 -2.94 4.91
N ALA A 210 -28.34 -4.11 4.35
CA ALA A 210 -27.23 -4.92 4.83
C ALA A 210 -25.90 -4.14 4.71
N ASN A 211 -25.64 -3.52 3.56
CA ASN A 211 -24.44 -2.72 3.34
C ASN A 211 -24.35 -1.51 4.29
N MET A 212 -25.46 -0.80 4.52
CA MET A 212 -25.50 0.35 5.43
C MET A 212 -25.14 -0.03 6.87
N LEU A 213 -25.54 -1.23 7.32
CA LEU A 213 -25.27 -1.75 8.65
C LEU A 213 -23.88 -2.40 8.80
N GLY A 214 -23.14 -2.61 7.71
CA GLY A 214 -21.85 -3.31 7.75
C GLY A 214 -21.94 -4.83 7.63
N LEU A 215 -23.05 -5.34 7.11
CA LEU A 215 -23.29 -6.74 6.78
C LEU A 215 -22.85 -7.07 5.33
N SER A 216 -21.68 -6.58 4.90
CA SER A 216 -21.25 -6.68 3.49
C SER A 216 -21.21 -8.13 2.95
N ASN A 217 -20.95 -9.10 3.84
CA ASN A 217 -20.99 -10.53 3.51
C ASN A 217 -22.40 -11.02 3.16
N ALA A 218 -23.44 -10.51 3.84
CA ALA A 218 -24.84 -10.80 3.52
C ALA A 218 -25.36 -9.92 2.38
N ALA A 219 -24.82 -8.72 2.21
CA ALA A 219 -25.23 -7.80 1.15
C ALA A 219 -24.94 -8.34 -0.26
N THR A 220 -23.80 -9.03 -0.45
CA THR A 220 -23.38 -9.56 -1.76
C THR A 220 -24.40 -10.53 -2.38
N PRO A 221 -24.89 -11.58 -1.70
CA PRO A 221 -25.90 -12.48 -2.28
C PRO A 221 -27.24 -11.77 -2.55
N PHE A 222 -27.65 -10.78 -1.73
CA PHE A 222 -28.82 -9.96 -2.04
C PHE A 222 -28.59 -9.09 -3.28
N GLY A 223 -27.39 -8.57 -3.47
CA GLY A 223 -27.01 -7.76 -4.62
C GLY A 223 -27.03 -8.55 -5.92
N LEU A 224 -26.52 -9.80 -5.90
CA LEU A 224 -26.59 -10.69 -7.06
C LEU A 224 -28.04 -11.03 -7.42
N LYS A 225 -28.87 -11.40 -6.43
CA LYS A 225 -30.31 -11.61 -6.65
C LYS A 225 -31.01 -10.37 -7.20
N ALA A 226 -30.66 -9.19 -6.69
CA ALA A 226 -31.19 -7.93 -7.20
C ALA A 226 -30.82 -7.74 -8.68
N MET A 227 -29.56 -7.99 -9.06
CA MET A 227 -29.11 -7.89 -10.45
C MET A 227 -29.79 -8.92 -11.36
N GLU A 228 -30.01 -10.16 -10.88
CA GLU A 228 -30.79 -11.18 -11.60
C GLU A 228 -32.23 -10.72 -11.86
N HIS A 229 -32.92 -10.20 -10.84
CA HIS A 229 -34.27 -9.67 -10.97
C HIS A 229 -34.36 -8.38 -11.80
N LEU A 230 -33.34 -7.52 -11.76
CA LEU A 230 -33.27 -6.36 -12.66
C LEU A 230 -33.05 -6.80 -14.10
N ASN A 231 -32.25 -7.85 -14.31
CA ASN A 231 -32.01 -8.41 -15.63
C ASN A 231 -33.22 -9.16 -16.19
N SER A 232 -34.13 -9.69 -15.35
CA SER A 232 -35.40 -10.26 -15.85
C SER A 232 -36.35 -9.20 -16.40
N LEU A 233 -36.19 -7.93 -15.99
CA LEU A 233 -36.92 -6.78 -16.55
C LEU A 233 -36.20 -6.18 -17.77
N ASN A 234 -35.03 -6.69 -18.12
CA ASN A 234 -34.21 -6.17 -19.20
C ASN A 234 -34.73 -6.64 -20.56
N LYS A 235 -35.06 -5.69 -21.42
CA LYS A 235 -35.51 -5.96 -22.80
C LYS A 235 -34.36 -6.44 -23.71
N LYS A 236 -33.09 -6.15 -23.37
CA LYS A 236 -31.91 -6.49 -24.17
C LYS A 236 -30.84 -7.18 -23.33
N MET A 237 -30.87 -8.51 -23.34
CA MET A 237 -29.88 -9.33 -22.65
C MET A 237 -28.44 -8.99 -23.06
N GLY A 238 -27.55 -8.91 -22.07
CA GLY A 238 -26.13 -8.54 -22.27
C GLY A 238 -25.85 -7.04 -22.28
N THR A 239 -26.88 -6.17 -22.28
CA THR A 239 -26.73 -4.72 -22.11
C THR A 239 -27.31 -4.29 -20.77
N ALA A 240 -26.57 -3.54 -19.94
CA ALA A 240 -27.07 -3.10 -18.64
C ALA A 240 -28.17 -2.03 -18.79
N THR A 241 -29.22 -2.13 -17.98
CA THR A 241 -30.28 -1.11 -17.91
C THR A 241 -29.89 0.04 -16.98
N ASP A 242 -30.56 1.19 -17.10
CA ASP A 242 -30.36 2.34 -16.21
C ASP A 242 -30.57 1.97 -14.73
N ALA A 243 -31.51 1.07 -14.45
CA ALA A 243 -31.73 0.53 -13.11
C ALA A 243 -30.51 -0.28 -12.63
N MET A 244 -29.95 -1.16 -13.45
CA MET A 244 -28.73 -1.92 -13.09
C MET A 244 -27.54 -0.99 -12.83
N CYS A 245 -27.33 0.01 -13.70
CA CYS A 245 -26.28 1.01 -13.53
C CYS A 245 -26.47 1.84 -12.25
N THR A 246 -27.71 2.31 -11.99
CA THR A 246 -28.02 3.08 -10.77
C THR A 246 -27.81 2.24 -9.51
N PHE A 247 -28.23 0.97 -9.52
CA PHE A 247 -28.03 0.06 -8.38
C PHE A 247 -26.55 -0.22 -8.11
N LEU A 248 -25.74 -0.37 -9.17
CA LEU A 248 -24.30 -0.53 -9.05
C LEU A 248 -23.63 0.72 -8.45
N VAL A 249 -24.03 1.91 -8.90
CA VAL A 249 -23.53 3.18 -8.35
C VAL A 249 -23.82 3.28 -6.86
N ILE A 250 -25.05 2.96 -6.43
CA ILE A 250 -25.42 2.97 -5.00
C ILE A 250 -24.58 1.96 -4.20
N ASN A 251 -24.34 0.76 -4.73
CA ASN A 251 -23.48 -0.22 -4.06
C ASN A 251 -22.02 0.22 -3.95
N THR A 252 -21.54 1.03 -4.90
CA THR A 252 -20.18 1.54 -4.92
C THR A 252 -20.02 2.77 -4.01
N SER A 253 -21.04 3.62 -3.94
CA SER A 253 -21.03 4.85 -3.13
C SER A 253 -21.44 4.62 -1.67
N ASN A 254 -22.17 3.53 -1.44
CA ASN A 254 -22.76 3.00 -0.21
C ASN A 254 -22.66 3.87 1.06
N VAL A 255 -23.80 4.33 1.56
CA VAL A 255 -23.88 5.05 2.84
C VAL A 255 -23.66 4.08 4.00
N GLN A 256 -22.46 4.07 4.54
CA GLN A 256 -22.10 3.20 5.65
C GLN A 256 -22.48 3.88 6.98
N LEU A 257 -23.56 3.45 7.63
CA LEU A 257 -23.92 3.97 8.97
C LEU A 257 -22.92 3.50 10.03
N ILE A 258 -22.44 2.27 9.88
CA ILE A 258 -21.46 1.70 10.80
C ILE A 258 -20.26 1.16 10.02
N PRO A 259 -19.13 1.89 9.95
CA PRO A 259 -17.93 1.49 9.24
C PRO A 259 -17.06 0.53 10.08
N ALA A 260 -17.63 -0.62 10.43
CA ALA A 260 -17.06 -1.54 11.41
C ALA A 260 -15.65 -2.03 11.08
N THR A 261 -15.38 -2.34 9.81
CA THR A 261 -14.04 -2.76 9.36
C THR A 261 -13.01 -1.67 9.60
N VAL A 262 -13.35 -0.42 9.32
CA VAL A 262 -12.42 0.72 9.49
C VAL A 262 -12.21 1.01 10.98
N ILE A 263 -13.27 0.92 11.80
CA ILE A 263 -13.17 1.04 13.26
C ILE A 263 -12.24 -0.05 13.80
N ALA A 264 -12.39 -1.29 13.34
CA ALA A 264 -11.56 -2.41 13.78
C ALA A 264 -10.09 -2.23 13.37
N ILE A 265 -9.82 -1.77 12.14
CA ILE A 265 -8.46 -1.44 11.68
C ILE A 265 -7.86 -0.31 12.52
N ARG A 266 -8.64 0.72 12.84
CA ARG A 266 -8.17 1.82 13.70
C ARG A 266 -7.84 1.30 15.11
N ALA A 267 -8.68 0.44 15.67
CA ALA A 267 -8.44 -0.16 16.98
C ALA A 267 -7.17 -1.04 16.98
N SER A 268 -6.96 -1.86 15.95
CA SER A 268 -5.78 -2.73 15.86
C SER A 268 -4.47 -1.96 15.63
N LEU A 269 -4.56 -0.76 15.06
CA LEU A 269 -3.43 0.17 14.91
C LEU A 269 -3.21 1.09 16.14
N GLY A 270 -3.93 0.87 17.24
CA GLY A 270 -3.73 1.61 18.50
C GLY A 270 -4.36 3.01 18.55
N SER A 271 -5.38 3.27 17.72
CA SER A 271 -6.11 4.54 17.75
C SER A 271 -6.78 4.77 19.11
N SER A 272 -6.57 5.96 19.70
CA SER A 272 -7.21 6.37 20.97
C SER A 272 -8.74 6.46 20.86
N SER A 273 -9.24 6.94 19.72
CA SER A 273 -10.67 6.98 19.40
C SER A 273 -10.95 6.30 18.05
N PRO A 274 -11.15 4.96 18.02
CA PRO A 274 -11.43 4.23 16.78
C PRO A 274 -12.75 4.63 16.10
N THR A 275 -13.73 5.13 16.87
CA THR A 275 -15.10 5.44 16.41
C THR A 275 -15.28 6.88 15.92
N GLU A 276 -14.30 7.77 16.13
CA GLU A 276 -14.37 9.18 15.73
C GLU A 276 -14.70 9.38 14.23
N ILE A 277 -14.28 8.44 13.39
CA ILE A 277 -14.52 8.48 11.95
C ILE A 277 -15.99 8.31 11.55
N LEU A 278 -16.88 7.94 12.47
CA LEU A 278 -18.27 7.58 12.16
C LEU A 278 -19.02 8.77 11.54
N GLY A 279 -18.90 9.97 12.14
CA GLY A 279 -19.54 11.18 11.61
C GLY A 279 -19.02 11.55 10.22
N ALA A 280 -17.69 11.59 10.06
CA ALA A 280 -17.06 11.91 8.78
C ALA A 280 -17.41 10.89 7.68
N SER A 281 -17.47 9.60 8.02
CA SER A 281 -17.80 8.52 7.08
C SER A 281 -19.24 8.63 6.59
N ILE A 282 -20.20 8.89 7.49
CA ILE A 282 -21.61 9.07 7.12
C ILE A 282 -21.75 10.26 6.17
N VAL A 283 -21.15 11.40 6.51
CA VAL A 283 -21.22 12.61 5.66
C VAL A 283 -20.58 12.35 4.30
N ALA A 284 -19.36 11.81 4.27
CA ALA A 284 -18.63 11.56 3.03
C ALA A 284 -19.37 10.57 2.11
N THR A 285 -19.85 9.46 2.66
CA THR A 285 -20.57 8.44 1.88
C THR A 285 -21.97 8.91 1.43
N THR A 286 -22.64 9.74 2.24
CA THR A 286 -23.90 10.37 1.86
C THR A 286 -23.70 11.34 0.69
N VAL A 287 -22.69 12.23 0.76
CA VAL A 287 -22.36 13.14 -0.34
C VAL A 287 -21.98 12.35 -1.59
N ASN A 288 -21.14 11.32 -1.45
CA ASN A 288 -20.77 10.44 -2.55
C ASN A 288 -21.98 9.79 -3.22
N THR A 289 -22.93 9.29 -2.42
CA THR A 289 -24.16 8.65 -2.93
C THR A 289 -25.07 9.66 -3.63
N ILE A 290 -25.25 10.85 -3.07
CA ILE A 290 -26.05 11.92 -3.70
C ILE A 290 -25.44 12.31 -5.04
N VAL A 291 -24.14 12.57 -5.08
CA VAL A 291 -23.44 12.96 -6.31
C VAL A 291 -23.47 11.83 -7.33
N GLY A 292 -23.19 10.59 -6.92
CA GLY A 292 -23.23 9.42 -7.79
C GLY A 292 -24.60 9.20 -8.43
N VAL A 293 -25.67 9.25 -7.63
CA VAL A 293 -27.05 9.13 -8.12
C VAL A 293 -27.42 10.31 -9.03
N ALA A 294 -27.01 11.53 -8.71
CA ALA A 294 -27.25 12.69 -9.56
C ALA A 294 -26.56 12.53 -10.93
N VAL A 295 -25.27 12.16 -10.93
CA VAL A 295 -24.48 11.98 -12.15
C VAL A 295 -25.03 10.85 -13.01
N VAL A 296 -25.35 9.68 -12.44
CA VAL A 296 -25.90 8.56 -13.23
C VAL A 296 -27.25 8.92 -13.86
N LYS A 297 -28.11 9.66 -13.14
CA LYS A 297 -29.40 10.14 -13.68
C LYS A 297 -29.24 11.21 -14.75
N LEU A 298 -28.23 12.09 -14.63
CA LEU A 298 -27.91 13.06 -15.67
C LEU A 298 -27.37 12.38 -16.93
N LEU A 299 -26.45 11.42 -16.77
CA LEU A 299 -25.89 10.65 -17.88
C LEU A 299 -26.95 9.83 -18.61
N ALA A 300 -27.87 9.18 -17.88
CA ALA A 300 -28.98 8.42 -18.46
C ALA A 300 -29.90 9.27 -19.37
N LYS A 301 -29.98 10.59 -19.13
CA LYS A 301 -30.79 11.50 -19.96
C LYS A 301 -30.10 11.90 -21.26
N LEU A 302 -28.78 11.73 -21.39
CA LEU A 302 -28.04 12.15 -22.57
C LEU A 302 -28.39 11.25 -23.78
N PRO A 303 -28.53 11.84 -24.99
CA PRO A 303 -28.91 11.08 -26.19
C PRO A 303 -27.99 9.90 -26.51
N LYS A 304 -26.69 10.03 -26.18
CA LYS A 304 -25.68 8.99 -26.39
C LYS A 304 -25.91 7.72 -25.55
N TYR A 305 -26.58 7.85 -24.40
CA TYR A 305 -26.80 6.76 -23.45
C TYR A 305 -28.26 6.32 -23.35
N LYS A 306 -29.17 6.99 -24.04
CA LYS A 306 -30.54 6.51 -24.19
C LYS A 306 -30.52 5.19 -24.95
N SER A 307 -30.86 4.10 -24.27
CA SER A 307 -31.31 2.88 -24.93
C SER A 307 -32.45 3.25 -25.89
N GLU A 308 -32.41 2.80 -27.15
CA GLU A 308 -33.39 3.07 -28.22
C GLU A 308 -34.83 2.57 -27.92
N SER A 309 -35.13 2.24 -26.67
CA SER A 309 -36.39 1.68 -26.20
C SER A 309 -37.09 2.66 -25.25
N ALA A 310 -37.50 3.82 -25.76
CA ALA A 310 -38.64 4.55 -25.21
C ALA A 310 -39.91 4.05 -25.90
#